data_AF-A0A7S2KBS9-F1
#
_entry.id   AF-A0A7S2KBS9-F1
#
_cell.length_a   1.000
_cell.length_b   1.000
_cell.length_c   1.000
_cell.angle_alpha   90.00
_cell.angle_beta   90.00
_cell.angle_gamma   90.00
#
_symmetry.space_group_name_H-M   'P 1'
#
loop_
_entity.id
_entity.type
_entity.pdbx_description
1 polymer ?
#
loop_
_entity_poly.entity_id
_entity_poly.type
_entity_poly.pdbx_seq_one_letter_code
_entity_poly.pdbx_strand_id
1 'polypeptide(L)'
;MTTVLLFALLLSCLCLQIDIAQSYVIDGSTSSSIISRFHNVQWKLFMTIDQTAPPPVVPTDDNNNNAYDDNFASIATGSKLGLPLDVQFTSGACTDFGMNNEALLLGNNAPTATSSILSLQPLNEPKFVTLSGQQSVKVTPGAYACQISDPETKQFFFRFFLDFPEGATRNDVTLPAERVYFMSSCWIKDDHMIAKARKWKDEFQSSLTLLNTEIEELKKDDTVGLVARSRRFPQYVELLKQRRKLTTQIEMLQERFPLERPLMSGPNGTLFLKDGVVAVKREFGGRTRYHWIGTFSFKDFMDGDDEKEEEEVTRS
;
A
#
# COMPACT_ATOMS: atom_id res chain seq x y z
N MET A 1 -18.52 30.06 -23.85
CA MET A 1 -17.75 28.80 -24.00
C MET A 1 -17.38 28.16 -22.66
N THR A 2 -16.98 28.93 -21.64
CA THR A 2 -16.63 28.44 -20.29
C THR A 2 -17.76 27.68 -19.57
N THR A 3 -19.01 28.09 -19.73
CA THR A 3 -20.18 27.42 -19.12
C THR A 3 -20.45 26.02 -19.67
N VAL A 4 -20.14 25.77 -20.96
CA VAL A 4 -20.34 24.47 -21.61
C VAL A 4 -19.30 23.46 -21.13
N LEU A 5 -18.05 23.91 -20.93
CA LEU A 5 -16.97 23.06 -20.41
C LEU A 5 -17.22 22.66 -18.95
N LEU A 6 -17.74 23.60 -18.14
CA LEU A 6 -18.08 23.35 -16.74
C LEU A 6 -19.22 22.34 -16.59
N PHE A 7 -20.23 22.43 -17.47
CA PHE A 7 -21.36 21.50 -17.47
C PHE A 7 -20.92 20.10 -17.90
N ALA A 8 -20.01 19.97 -18.88
CA ALA A 8 -19.46 18.69 -19.30
C ALA A 8 -18.61 18.02 -18.20
N LEU A 9 -17.81 18.80 -17.46
CA LEU A 9 -17.02 18.32 -16.31
C LEU A 9 -17.89 17.93 -15.12
N LEU A 10 -18.98 18.66 -14.85
CA LEU A 10 -19.91 18.31 -13.79
C LEU A 10 -20.73 17.07 -14.15
N LEU A 11 -21.15 16.93 -15.42
CA LEU A 11 -21.92 15.78 -15.89
C LEU A 11 -21.05 14.51 -15.92
N SER A 12 -19.78 14.60 -16.32
CA SER A 12 -18.85 13.46 -16.24
C SER A 12 -18.58 13.05 -14.78
N CYS A 13 -18.51 14.02 -13.87
CA CYS A 13 -18.35 13.76 -12.44
C CYS A 13 -19.61 13.13 -11.82
N LEU A 14 -20.80 13.53 -12.26
CA LEU A 14 -22.08 12.98 -11.79
C LEU A 14 -22.32 11.57 -12.34
N CYS A 15 -21.98 11.31 -13.60
CA CYS A 15 -22.02 9.97 -14.17
C CYS A 15 -21.05 9.02 -13.46
N LEU A 16 -19.87 9.51 -13.06
CA LEU A 16 -18.94 8.73 -12.23
C LEU A 16 -19.59 8.35 -10.88
N GLN A 17 -20.28 9.28 -10.22
CA GLN A 17 -20.90 9.03 -8.92
C GLN A 17 -22.13 8.11 -8.96
N ILE A 18 -22.91 8.12 -10.05
CA ILE A 18 -24.12 7.32 -10.18
C ILE A 18 -23.80 5.85 -10.50
N ASP A 19 -22.78 5.58 -11.32
CA ASP A 19 -22.29 4.21 -11.55
C ASP A 19 -21.70 3.58 -10.26
N ILE A 20 -21.09 4.41 -9.40
CA ILE A 20 -20.51 3.96 -8.11
C ILE A 20 -21.58 3.47 -7.12
N ALA A 21 -22.79 4.03 -7.15
CA ALA A 21 -23.82 3.76 -6.15
C ALA A 21 -24.69 2.52 -6.44
N GLN A 22 -24.75 2.04 -7.68
CA GLN A 22 -25.69 0.97 -8.08
C GLN A 22 -25.09 -0.44 -8.15
N SER A 23 -23.76 -0.63 -8.01
CA SER A 23 -23.13 -1.91 -8.40
C SER A 23 -22.49 -2.78 -7.30
N TYR A 24 -22.60 -2.51 -6.00
CA TYR A 24 -21.85 -3.33 -5.02
C TYR A 24 -22.66 -3.85 -3.85
N VAL A 25 -23.38 -4.95 -4.10
CA VAL A 25 -23.37 -6.05 -3.14
C VAL A 25 -21.98 -6.68 -3.24
N ILE A 26 -21.14 -6.50 -2.22
CA ILE A 26 -19.81 -7.13 -2.15
C ILE A 26 -20.04 -8.62 -1.90
N ASP A 27 -20.20 -9.40 -2.95
CA ASP A 27 -20.16 -10.85 -2.83
C ASP A 27 -18.74 -11.26 -2.40
N GLY A 28 -18.65 -12.13 -1.38
CA GLY A 28 -17.40 -12.74 -0.92
C GLY A 28 -16.63 -13.52 -2.02
N SER A 29 -17.19 -13.63 -3.22
CA SER A 29 -16.58 -14.21 -4.43
C SER A 29 -15.37 -13.42 -4.94
N THR A 30 -15.27 -12.12 -4.65
CA THR A 30 -14.18 -11.27 -5.17
C THR A 30 -12.87 -11.49 -4.43
N SER A 31 -12.91 -11.66 -3.10
CA SER A 31 -11.70 -11.91 -2.29
C SER A 31 -11.14 -13.32 -2.53
N SER A 32 -12.01 -14.32 -2.76
CA SER A 32 -11.56 -15.66 -3.16
C SER A 32 -10.89 -15.66 -4.53
N SER A 33 -11.27 -14.74 -5.44
CA SER A 33 -10.70 -14.66 -6.79
C SER A 33 -9.27 -14.12 -6.86
N ILE A 34 -8.83 -13.31 -5.87
CA ILE A 34 -7.44 -12.85 -5.81
C ILE A 34 -6.57 -13.84 -5.03
N ILE A 35 -7.10 -14.41 -3.95
CA ILE A 35 -6.37 -15.37 -3.13
C ILE A 35 -6.01 -16.63 -3.96
N SER A 36 -6.91 -17.08 -4.83
CA SER A 36 -6.66 -18.23 -5.71
C SER A 36 -5.48 -18.04 -6.67
N ARG A 37 -5.05 -16.79 -6.89
CA ARG A 37 -3.92 -16.44 -7.76
C ARG A 37 -2.57 -16.61 -7.07
N PHE A 38 -2.54 -16.81 -5.76
CA PHE A 38 -1.30 -16.96 -4.97
C PHE A 38 -0.97 -18.40 -4.61
N HIS A 39 -1.73 -19.36 -5.14
CA HIS A 39 -1.56 -20.77 -4.82
C HIS A 39 -0.18 -21.29 -5.26
N ASN A 40 0.60 -21.77 -4.29
CA ASN A 40 1.88 -22.45 -4.49
C ASN A 40 2.95 -21.59 -5.19
N VAL A 41 2.88 -20.28 -5.02
CA VAL A 41 3.88 -19.36 -5.58
C VAL A 41 4.96 -19.08 -4.54
N GLN A 42 6.23 -19.14 -4.95
CA GLN A 42 7.36 -18.78 -4.11
C GLN A 42 7.79 -17.35 -4.36
N TRP A 43 7.97 -16.59 -3.30
CA TRP A 43 8.24 -15.16 -3.37
C TRP A 43 9.57 -14.86 -2.71
N LYS A 44 10.40 -14.09 -3.42
CA LYS A 44 11.65 -13.55 -2.87
C LYS A 44 11.40 -12.14 -2.39
N LEU A 45 11.59 -11.93 -1.09
CA LEU A 45 11.38 -10.67 -0.41
C LEU A 45 12.71 -10.16 0.15
N PHE A 46 12.83 -8.84 0.26
CA PHE A 46 13.92 -8.24 1.02
C PHE A 46 13.35 -7.31 2.08
N MET A 47 13.46 -7.74 3.34
CA MET A 47 13.04 -6.97 4.50
C MET A 47 14.16 -6.06 4.97
N THR A 48 13.83 -4.83 5.35
CA THR A 48 14.75 -3.85 5.93
C THR A 48 14.13 -3.27 7.19
N ILE A 49 14.76 -3.49 8.33
CA ILE A 49 14.40 -2.87 9.61
C ILE A 49 15.27 -1.64 9.82
N ASP A 50 14.67 -0.54 10.29
CA ASP A 50 15.33 0.71 10.59
C ASP A 50 14.95 1.23 11.99
N GLN A 51 15.92 1.82 12.69
CA GLN A 51 15.67 2.51 13.97
C GLN A 51 14.82 3.78 13.81
N THR A 52 14.66 4.24 12.58
CA THR A 52 14.38 5.64 12.25
C THR A 52 13.06 5.81 11.54
N ALA A 53 12.12 4.90 11.68
CA ALA A 53 10.80 5.14 11.12
C ALA A 53 9.94 5.89 12.15
N PRO A 54 9.89 7.24 12.12
CA PRO A 54 8.61 7.85 12.45
C PRO A 54 7.60 7.28 11.43
N PRO A 55 6.40 6.93 11.89
CA PRO A 55 5.42 6.30 11.02
C PRO A 55 5.16 7.21 9.82
N PRO A 56 5.04 6.72 8.57
CA PRO A 56 4.17 7.40 7.65
C PRO A 56 2.80 7.42 8.31
N VAL A 57 2.02 8.46 8.05
CA VAL A 57 0.61 8.43 8.39
C VAL A 57 -0.01 7.30 7.57
N VAL A 58 -0.19 6.13 8.19
CA VAL A 58 -1.16 5.15 7.71
C VAL A 58 -2.51 5.85 7.85
N PRO A 59 -3.35 5.92 6.81
CA PRO A 59 -4.71 6.41 6.97
C PRO A 59 -5.41 5.48 7.94
N THR A 60 -5.47 5.87 9.21
CA THR A 60 -6.50 5.36 10.10
C THR A 60 -7.77 6.10 9.70
N ASP A 61 -8.85 5.37 9.42
CA ASP A 61 -10.20 5.91 9.14
C ASP A 61 -10.77 6.81 10.27
N ASP A 62 -10.00 7.03 11.34
CA ASP A 62 -10.36 7.88 12.46
C ASP A 62 -10.06 9.35 12.13
N ASN A 63 -11.10 10.03 11.66
CA ASN A 63 -11.19 11.44 11.29
C ASN A 63 -11.01 12.43 12.47
N ASN A 64 -10.10 12.13 13.41
CA ASN A 64 -9.99 12.87 14.67
C ASN A 64 -8.69 13.68 14.73
N ASN A 65 -8.83 14.99 14.46
CA ASN A 65 -7.80 16.00 14.65
C ASN A 65 -7.45 16.13 16.14
N ASN A 66 -6.46 15.38 16.62
CA ASN A 66 -5.78 15.72 17.87
C ASN A 66 -4.29 15.94 17.60
N ALA A 67 -3.83 17.10 18.07
CA ALA A 67 -2.47 17.60 17.97
C ALA A 67 -1.44 16.59 18.49
N TYR A 68 -0.41 16.36 17.70
CA TYR A 68 0.72 15.48 18.00
C TYR A 68 1.75 16.24 18.86
N ASP A 69 2.28 15.56 19.88
CA ASP A 69 3.35 16.07 20.75
C ASP A 69 4.72 15.71 20.12
N ASP A 70 5.43 16.72 19.63
CA ASP A 70 6.59 16.66 18.72
C ASP A 70 7.95 16.42 19.43
N ASN A 71 8.00 15.54 20.43
CA ASN A 71 9.22 15.35 21.26
C ASN A 71 9.80 13.93 21.28
N PHE A 72 9.82 13.24 20.14
CA PHE A 72 10.68 12.06 19.94
C PHE A 72 11.63 12.28 18.75
N ALA A 73 12.62 13.14 18.93
CA ALA A 73 13.80 13.15 18.05
C ALA A 73 14.66 11.91 18.37
N SER A 74 14.32 10.76 17.77
CA SER A 74 15.24 9.63 17.77
C SER A 74 16.45 9.99 16.93
N ILE A 75 17.65 9.82 17.50
CA ILE A 75 18.91 10.04 16.80
C ILE A 75 19.00 8.98 15.71
N ALA A 76 18.74 9.39 14.47
CA ALA A 76 18.82 8.51 13.32
C ALA A 76 20.27 8.12 13.05
N THR A 77 20.68 6.96 13.54
CA THR A 77 22.04 6.40 13.36
C THR A 77 22.29 5.91 11.93
N GLY A 78 21.26 5.88 11.07
CA GLY A 78 21.35 5.42 9.68
C GLY A 78 21.58 3.90 9.54
N SER A 79 21.74 3.17 10.64
CA SER A 79 21.86 1.73 10.65
C SER A 79 20.57 1.07 10.18
N LYS A 80 20.71 -0.02 9.43
CA LYS A 80 19.62 -0.84 8.92
C LYS A 80 19.93 -2.32 9.17
N LEU A 81 18.92 -3.17 9.23
CA LEU A 81 19.07 -4.63 9.19
C LEU A 81 18.33 -5.16 7.97
N GLY A 82 19.08 -5.66 6.99
CA GLY A 82 18.53 -6.25 5.76
C GLY A 82 18.47 -7.77 5.86
N LEU A 83 17.31 -8.37 5.58
CA LEU A 83 17.06 -9.80 5.66
C LEU A 83 16.37 -10.29 4.36
N PRO A 84 17.05 -11.11 3.53
CA PRO A 84 16.46 -11.73 2.35
C PRO A 84 15.57 -12.91 2.76
N LEU A 85 14.27 -12.82 2.52
CA LEU A 85 13.29 -13.82 2.93
C LEU A 85 12.73 -14.51 1.68
N ASP A 86 12.77 -15.83 1.66
CA ASP A 86 12.11 -16.64 0.65
C ASP A 86 10.90 -17.29 1.31
N VAL A 87 9.71 -17.11 0.74
CA VAL A 87 8.45 -17.58 1.33
C VAL A 87 7.56 -18.23 0.30
N GLN A 88 6.74 -19.20 0.71
CA GLN A 88 5.76 -19.86 -0.13
C GLN A 88 4.35 -19.62 0.38
N PHE A 89 3.51 -19.06 -0.49
CA PHE A 89 2.11 -18.84 -0.23
C PHE A 89 1.33 -20.11 -0.61
N THR A 90 0.67 -20.72 0.38
CA THR A 90 -0.05 -22.00 0.18
C THR A 90 -1.56 -21.78 0.15
N SER A 91 -2.29 -22.66 -0.52
CA SER A 91 -3.76 -22.65 -0.54
C SER A 91 -4.39 -23.31 0.69
N GLY A 92 -3.57 -23.97 1.53
CA GLY A 92 -4.02 -24.62 2.75
C GLY A 92 -4.54 -23.59 3.74
N ALA A 93 -5.73 -23.86 4.30
CA ALA A 93 -6.21 -23.11 5.45
C ALA A 93 -5.16 -23.18 6.56
N CYS A 94 -4.91 -22.07 7.23
CA CYS A 94 -4.05 -22.09 8.39
C CYS A 94 -4.74 -22.94 9.48
N THR A 95 -4.07 -23.97 9.99
CA THR A 95 -4.65 -24.90 10.98
C THR A 95 -4.28 -24.55 12.41
N ASP A 96 -3.34 -23.63 12.59
CA ASP A 96 -2.93 -23.15 13.92
C ASP A 96 -3.94 -22.14 14.46
N PHE A 97 -4.55 -22.48 15.60
CA PHE A 97 -5.54 -21.66 16.28
C PHE A 97 -5.00 -20.27 16.67
N GLY A 98 -3.70 -20.14 16.97
CA GLY A 98 -3.06 -18.86 17.28
C GLY A 98 -2.89 -17.95 16.05
N MET A 99 -2.94 -18.51 14.84
CA MET A 99 -2.77 -17.79 13.58
C MET A 99 -4.12 -17.35 12.98
N ASN A 100 -5.18 -18.13 13.22
CA ASN A 100 -6.53 -17.86 12.67
C ASN A 100 -7.32 -16.76 13.38
N ASN A 101 -6.93 -16.37 14.59
CA ASN A 101 -7.64 -15.34 15.37
C ASN A 101 -7.10 -13.93 15.14
N GLU A 102 -6.23 -13.73 14.14
CA GLU A 102 -5.64 -12.43 13.88
C GLU A 102 -6.59 -11.48 13.16
N ALA A 103 -7.42 -10.81 13.96
CA ALA A 103 -8.37 -9.78 13.51
C ALA A 103 -7.71 -8.70 12.63
N LEU A 104 -6.44 -8.40 12.84
CA LEU A 104 -5.75 -7.34 12.09
C LEU A 104 -5.30 -7.75 10.68
N LEU A 105 -5.25 -9.06 10.35
CA LEU A 105 -5.06 -9.49 8.96
C LEU A 105 -6.29 -9.12 8.11
N LEU A 106 -7.47 -9.30 8.70
CA LEU A 106 -8.77 -9.10 8.06
C LEU A 106 -9.30 -7.66 8.20
N GLY A 107 -8.68 -6.86 9.06
CA GLY A 107 -9.13 -5.50 9.38
C GLY A 107 -10.34 -5.48 10.31
N ASN A 108 -10.59 -4.33 10.95
CA ASN A 108 -11.61 -4.19 12.01
C ASN A 108 -13.07 -4.39 11.54
N ASN A 109 -13.31 -4.44 10.22
CA ASN A 109 -14.64 -4.43 9.62
C ASN A 109 -15.01 -5.74 8.90
N ALA A 110 -14.14 -6.76 8.92
CA ALA A 110 -14.46 -8.01 8.24
C ALA A 110 -15.50 -8.81 9.05
N PRO A 111 -16.64 -9.20 8.45
CA PRO A 111 -17.50 -10.20 9.07
C PRO A 111 -16.68 -11.48 9.23
N THR A 112 -16.59 -11.97 10.46
CA THR A 112 -15.76 -13.09 10.95
C THR A 112 -15.96 -14.44 10.23
N ALA A 113 -16.77 -14.51 9.18
CA ALA A 113 -17.28 -15.76 8.62
C ALA A 113 -16.77 -16.13 7.21
N THR A 114 -16.13 -15.24 6.44
CA THR A 114 -15.90 -15.54 4.99
C THR A 114 -14.50 -15.28 4.43
N SER A 115 -13.61 -14.60 5.15
CA SER A 115 -12.23 -14.40 4.67
C SER A 115 -11.31 -15.52 5.14
N SER A 116 -10.93 -16.40 4.21
CA SER A 116 -9.99 -17.50 4.47
C SER A 116 -8.59 -16.94 4.77
N ILE A 117 -8.13 -17.14 6.01
CA ILE A 117 -6.72 -16.97 6.38
C ILE A 117 -5.97 -18.22 5.91
N LEU A 118 -4.93 -18.01 5.11
CA LEU A 118 -4.18 -19.09 4.48
C LEU A 118 -2.75 -19.17 5.02
N SER A 119 -2.14 -20.35 4.91
CA SER A 119 -0.82 -20.63 5.45
C SER A 119 0.31 -20.06 4.59
N LEU A 120 1.32 -19.50 5.25
CA LEU A 120 2.57 -19.00 4.66
C LEU A 120 3.76 -19.75 5.25
N GLN A 121 4.64 -20.28 4.40
CA GLN A 121 5.80 -21.06 4.85
C GLN A 121 7.11 -20.35 4.48
N PRO A 122 8.05 -20.11 5.42
CA PRO A 122 9.39 -19.68 5.08
C PRO A 122 10.16 -20.82 4.40
N LEU A 123 10.87 -20.51 3.32
CA LEU A 123 11.70 -21.44 2.55
C LEU A 123 13.19 -21.33 2.92
N ASN A 124 13.56 -20.27 3.63
CA ASN A 124 14.93 -20.05 4.09
C ASN A 124 14.98 -19.50 5.52
N GLU A 125 16.14 -19.63 6.13
CA GLU A 125 16.51 -18.83 7.30
C GLU A 125 17.42 -17.68 6.84
N PRO A 126 16.96 -16.41 6.88
CA PRO A 126 17.76 -15.29 6.41
C PRO A 126 19.01 -15.13 7.27
N LYS A 127 20.12 -14.80 6.61
CA LYS A 127 21.42 -14.60 7.26
C LYS A 127 21.92 -13.18 7.06
N PHE A 128 22.65 -12.68 8.06
CA PHE A 128 23.35 -11.39 7.98
C PHE A 128 24.74 -11.46 8.61
N VAL A 129 25.62 -10.55 8.22
CA VAL A 129 27.01 -10.50 8.71
C VAL A 129 27.13 -9.54 9.89
N THR A 130 27.82 -9.98 10.94
CA THR A 130 28.18 -9.22 12.14
C THR A 130 29.70 -9.26 12.36
N LEU A 131 30.19 -8.51 13.35
CA LEU A 131 31.60 -8.58 13.78
C LEU A 131 31.98 -10.00 14.26
N SER A 132 31.02 -10.76 14.79
CA SER A 132 31.21 -12.14 15.26
C SER A 132 31.07 -13.18 14.15
N GLY A 133 30.88 -12.75 12.90
CA GLY A 133 30.63 -13.63 11.75
C GLY A 133 29.18 -13.59 11.28
N GLN A 134 28.80 -14.61 10.48
CA GLN A 134 27.46 -14.73 9.93
C GLN A 134 26.48 -15.25 10.99
N GLN A 135 25.35 -14.57 11.14
CA GLN A 135 24.25 -14.96 12.02
C GLN A 135 23.05 -15.38 11.17
N SER A 136 22.37 -16.45 11.57
CA SER A 136 21.09 -16.89 11.02
C SER A 136 19.96 -16.36 11.88
N VAL A 137 18.85 -15.98 11.27
CA VAL A 137 17.63 -15.58 11.98
C VAL A 137 16.60 -16.67 11.77
N LYS A 138 16.12 -17.24 12.87
CA LYS A 138 15.06 -18.24 12.83
C LYS A 138 13.74 -17.58 12.46
N VAL A 139 13.03 -18.18 11.50
CA VAL A 139 11.72 -17.74 11.02
C VAL A 139 10.78 -18.93 11.07
N THR A 140 9.60 -18.75 11.65
CA THR A 140 8.58 -19.79 11.68
C THR A 140 7.41 -19.45 10.75
N PRO A 141 6.64 -20.47 10.34
CA PRO A 141 5.46 -20.29 9.50
C PRO A 141 4.51 -19.23 10.04
N GLY A 142 3.77 -18.62 9.13
CA GLY A 142 2.76 -17.63 9.47
C GLY A 142 1.53 -17.76 8.58
N ALA A 143 0.83 -16.65 8.40
CA ALA A 143 -0.39 -16.63 7.62
C ALA A 143 -0.56 -15.35 6.80
N TYR A 144 -1.42 -15.41 5.80
CA TYR A 144 -1.73 -14.29 4.93
C TYR A 144 -3.22 -14.19 4.62
N ALA A 145 -3.63 -12.98 4.25
CA ALA A 145 -4.98 -12.68 3.81
C ALA A 145 -4.99 -11.51 2.82
N CYS A 146 -6.05 -11.43 2.03
CA CYS A 146 -6.37 -10.30 1.18
C CYS A 146 -7.72 -9.73 1.55
N GLN A 147 -7.82 -8.42 1.58
CA GLN A 147 -9.07 -7.71 1.84
C GLN A 147 -9.30 -6.71 0.72
N ILE A 148 -10.49 -6.69 0.14
CA ILE A 148 -10.85 -5.66 -0.83
C ILE A 148 -10.81 -4.28 -0.14
N SER A 149 -10.04 -3.37 -0.71
CA SER A 149 -9.88 -1.97 -0.25
C SER A 149 -10.79 -1.06 -1.05
N ASP A 150 -10.69 -1.16 -2.37
CA ASP A 150 -11.48 -0.36 -3.31
C ASP A 150 -12.01 -1.27 -4.42
N PRO A 151 -13.32 -1.55 -4.45
CA PRO A 151 -13.95 -2.36 -5.48
C PRO A 151 -13.83 -1.77 -6.89
N GLU A 152 -13.83 -0.44 -7.03
CA GLU A 152 -13.79 0.23 -8.34
C GLU A 152 -12.45 -0.02 -9.04
N THR A 153 -11.36 0.09 -8.28
CA THR A 153 -10.01 -0.15 -8.77
C THR A 153 -9.56 -1.60 -8.62
N LYS A 154 -10.41 -2.47 -8.04
CA LYS A 154 -10.05 -3.84 -7.65
C LYS A 154 -8.76 -3.88 -6.84
N GLN A 155 -8.58 -2.90 -5.96
CA GLN A 155 -7.46 -2.82 -5.05
C GLN A 155 -7.74 -3.69 -3.83
N PHE A 156 -6.73 -4.44 -3.40
CA PHE A 156 -6.76 -5.26 -2.21
C PHE A 156 -5.62 -4.86 -1.27
N PHE A 157 -5.91 -4.81 0.03
CA PHE A 157 -4.88 -4.85 1.05
C PHE A 157 -4.36 -6.28 1.15
N PHE A 158 -3.06 -6.43 0.93
CA PHE A 158 -2.35 -7.68 1.06
C PHE A 158 -1.58 -7.66 2.38
N ARG A 159 -1.93 -8.56 3.30
CA ARG A 159 -1.33 -8.65 4.62
C ARG A 159 -0.88 -10.06 4.90
N PHE A 160 0.31 -10.20 5.46
CA PHE A 160 0.80 -11.45 6.00
C PHE A 160 1.64 -11.22 7.24
N PHE A 161 1.94 -12.27 7.97
CA PHE A 161 2.92 -12.21 9.05
C PHE A 161 3.83 -13.41 9.03
N LEU A 162 5.00 -13.24 9.65
CA LEU A 162 5.92 -14.30 10.01
C LEU A 162 6.32 -14.11 11.47
N ASP A 163 6.62 -15.21 12.14
CA ASP A 163 7.03 -15.19 13.53
C ASP A 163 8.56 -15.33 13.62
N PHE A 164 9.19 -14.43 14.39
CA PHE A 164 10.63 -14.36 14.59
C PHE A 164 10.94 -14.66 16.07
N PRO A 165 10.92 -15.92 16.51
CA PRO A 165 10.92 -16.26 17.93
C PRO A 165 12.16 -15.80 18.71
N GLU A 166 13.28 -15.58 18.03
CA GLU A 166 14.56 -15.18 18.63
C GLU A 166 14.91 -13.71 18.33
N GLY A 167 14.18 -13.06 17.41
CA GLY A 167 14.51 -11.74 16.89
C GLY A 167 15.89 -11.70 16.22
N ALA A 168 16.44 -10.51 16.06
CA ALA A 168 17.81 -10.31 15.58
C ALA A 168 18.32 -8.92 16.01
N THR A 169 19.62 -8.77 16.20
CA THR A 169 20.23 -7.44 16.47
C THR A 169 21.47 -7.25 15.63
N ARG A 170 21.57 -6.10 14.95
CA ARG A 170 22.76 -5.67 14.21
C ARG A 170 23.07 -4.22 14.52
N ASN A 171 24.22 -3.99 15.14
CA ASN A 171 24.61 -2.71 15.71
C ASN A 171 23.53 -2.26 16.71
N ASP A 172 22.78 -1.24 16.36
CA ASP A 172 21.74 -0.60 17.14
C ASP A 172 20.34 -0.89 16.60
N VAL A 173 20.21 -1.61 15.48
CA VAL A 173 18.92 -2.05 14.95
C VAL A 173 18.55 -3.40 15.53
N THR A 174 17.34 -3.49 16.10
CA THR A 174 16.78 -4.71 16.67
C THR A 174 15.50 -5.10 15.93
N LEU A 175 15.49 -6.29 15.35
CA LEU A 175 14.29 -7.02 14.99
C LEU A 175 13.76 -7.69 16.27
N PRO A 176 12.54 -7.36 16.74
CA PRO A 176 12.03 -7.91 17.98
C PRO A 176 11.71 -9.41 17.85
N ALA A 177 11.78 -10.11 18.99
CA ALA A 177 11.54 -11.55 19.10
C ALA A 177 10.04 -11.87 19.16
N GLU A 178 9.31 -11.57 18.09
CA GLU A 178 7.85 -11.65 18.05
C GLU A 178 7.30 -11.80 16.62
N ARG A 179 5.97 -11.71 16.51
CA ARG A 179 5.25 -11.66 15.24
C ARG A 179 5.49 -10.34 14.51
N VAL A 180 5.89 -10.45 13.25
CA VAL A 180 6.13 -9.31 12.36
C VAL A 180 5.17 -9.37 11.18
N TYR A 181 4.45 -8.28 10.95
CA TYR A 181 3.44 -8.14 9.92
C TYR A 181 4.00 -7.38 8.73
N PHE A 182 3.59 -7.81 7.55
CA PHE A 182 3.95 -7.25 6.27
C PHE A 182 2.67 -6.77 5.59
N MET A 183 2.66 -5.51 5.19
CA MET A 183 1.48 -4.85 4.63
C MET A 183 1.84 -4.22 3.28
N SER A 184 1.09 -4.57 2.24
CA SER A 184 1.20 -3.96 0.92
C SER A 184 -0.20 -3.89 0.27
N SER A 185 -0.24 -3.40 -0.96
CA SER A 185 -1.43 -3.37 -1.80
C SER A 185 -1.19 -4.18 -3.08
N CYS A 186 -2.21 -4.87 -3.53
CA CYS A 186 -2.22 -5.58 -4.79
C CYS A 186 -3.50 -5.35 -5.58
N TRP A 187 -3.44 -5.60 -6.88
CA TRP A 187 -4.53 -5.42 -7.83
C TRP A 187 -4.64 -6.65 -8.72
N ILE A 188 -5.85 -6.93 -9.21
CA ILE A 188 -6.02 -7.79 -10.37
C ILE A 188 -5.59 -6.98 -11.60
N LYS A 189 -4.64 -7.49 -12.38
CA LYS A 189 -4.13 -6.79 -13.56
C LYS A 189 -5.25 -6.58 -14.56
N ASP A 190 -5.52 -5.32 -14.84
CA ASP A 190 -6.53 -4.87 -15.79
C ASP A 190 -5.94 -3.69 -16.58
N ASP A 191 -5.38 -3.99 -17.74
CA ASP A 191 -4.65 -3.01 -18.56
C ASP A 191 -5.55 -1.83 -18.97
N HIS A 192 -6.86 -2.07 -19.12
CA HIS A 192 -7.83 -1.02 -19.39
C HIS A 192 -7.98 -0.06 -18.21
N MET A 193 -8.06 -0.59 -16.97
CA MET A 193 -8.09 0.26 -15.77
C MET A 193 -6.78 1.04 -15.56
N ILE A 194 -5.63 0.43 -15.83
CA ILE A 194 -4.33 1.12 -15.76
C ILE A 194 -4.28 2.28 -16.77
N ALA A 195 -4.68 2.03 -18.01
CA ALA A 195 -4.74 3.05 -19.04
C ALA A 195 -5.71 4.18 -18.66
N LYS A 196 -6.89 3.83 -18.12
CA LYS A 196 -7.89 4.79 -17.64
C LYS A 196 -7.35 5.66 -16.50
N ALA A 197 -6.69 5.06 -15.50
CA ALA A 197 -6.09 5.78 -14.38
C ALA A 197 -4.99 6.74 -14.85
N ARG A 198 -4.14 6.33 -15.79
CA ARG A 198 -3.12 7.20 -16.40
C ARG A 198 -3.76 8.39 -17.11
N LYS A 199 -4.78 8.14 -17.91
CA LYS A 199 -5.53 9.19 -18.62
C LYS A 199 -6.12 10.21 -17.65
N TRP A 200 -6.78 9.75 -16.58
CA TRP A 200 -7.33 10.65 -15.56
C TRP A 200 -6.26 11.48 -14.87
N LYS A 201 -5.13 10.88 -14.54
CA LYS A 201 -3.99 11.60 -13.95
C LYS A 201 -3.51 12.71 -14.88
N ASP A 202 -3.29 12.39 -16.16
CA ASP A 202 -2.81 13.34 -17.16
C ASP A 202 -3.82 14.48 -17.37
N GLU A 203 -5.12 14.18 -17.39
CA GLU A 203 -6.20 15.18 -17.46
C GLU A 203 -6.20 16.11 -16.23
N PHE A 204 -6.08 15.57 -15.02
CA PHE A 204 -6.02 16.36 -13.80
C PHE A 204 -4.76 17.22 -13.73
N GLN A 205 -3.60 16.68 -14.10
CA GLN A 205 -2.33 17.42 -14.13
C GLN A 205 -2.35 18.53 -15.16
N SER A 206 -2.90 18.28 -16.35
CA SER A 206 -3.09 19.29 -17.39
C SER A 206 -4.00 20.42 -16.91
N SER A 207 -5.14 20.07 -16.30
CA SER A 207 -6.09 21.04 -15.72
C SER A 207 -5.46 21.87 -14.60
N LEU A 208 -4.66 21.24 -13.73
CA LEU A 208 -3.95 21.90 -12.64
C LEU A 208 -2.89 22.87 -13.18
N THR A 209 -2.18 22.49 -14.23
CA THR A 209 -1.19 23.35 -14.91
C THR A 209 -1.86 24.58 -15.52
N LEU A 210 -3.01 24.41 -16.20
CA LEU A 210 -3.78 25.52 -16.76
C LEU A 210 -4.27 26.48 -15.66
N LEU A 211 -4.85 25.94 -14.57
CA LEU A 211 -5.30 26.77 -13.43
C LEU A 211 -4.16 27.53 -12.76
N ASN A 212 -2.99 26.91 -12.62
CA ASN A 212 -1.82 27.59 -12.06
C ASN A 212 -1.38 28.76 -12.96
N THR A 213 -1.41 28.58 -14.28
CA THR A 213 -1.12 29.68 -15.22
C THR A 213 -2.13 30.81 -15.08
N GLU A 214 -3.44 30.52 -15.03
CA GLU A 214 -4.49 31.55 -14.86
C GLU A 214 -4.37 32.29 -13.51
N ILE A 215 -4.04 31.57 -12.44
CA ILE A 215 -3.77 32.15 -11.11
C ILE A 215 -2.58 33.12 -11.17
N GLU A 216 -1.50 32.76 -11.86
CA GLU A 216 -0.32 33.62 -12.01
C GLU A 216 -0.58 34.82 -12.92
N GLU A 217 -1.39 34.68 -13.97
CA GLU A 217 -1.83 35.80 -14.81
C GLU A 217 -2.65 36.82 -14.00
N LEU A 218 -3.62 36.35 -13.20
CA LEU A 218 -4.41 37.22 -12.33
C LEU A 218 -3.54 37.96 -11.28
N LYS A 219 -2.47 37.34 -10.78
CA LYS A 219 -1.52 37.98 -9.87
C LYS A 219 -0.69 39.07 -10.53
N LYS A 220 -0.26 38.87 -11.79
CA LYS A 220 0.54 39.86 -12.55
C LYS A 220 -0.28 41.11 -12.85
N ASP A 221 -1.55 40.94 -13.21
CA ASP A 221 -2.49 42.02 -13.46
C ASP A 221 -2.84 42.86 -12.21
N ASP A 222 -2.63 42.30 -11.01
CA ASP A 222 -2.98 42.91 -9.71
C ASP A 222 -2.05 44.09 -9.31
N THR A 223 -1.11 44.44 -10.20
CA THR A 223 -0.27 45.64 -10.15
C THR A 223 -1.01 46.92 -10.57
N VAL A 224 -2.23 46.81 -11.12
CA VAL A 224 -3.01 47.95 -11.64
C VAL A 224 -4.26 48.26 -10.77
N GLY A 225 -4.05 48.91 -9.61
CA GLY A 225 -5.08 49.68 -8.89
C GLY A 225 -6.02 48.93 -7.90
N LEU A 226 -6.31 49.59 -6.77
CA LEU A 226 -7.14 49.11 -5.64
C LEU A 226 -8.59 48.72 -6.02
N VAL A 227 -9.16 49.28 -7.09
CA VAL A 227 -10.56 49.04 -7.50
C VAL A 227 -10.71 47.80 -8.38
N ALA A 228 -9.66 47.39 -9.10
CA ALA A 228 -9.66 46.13 -9.88
C ALA A 228 -9.65 44.90 -8.95
N ARG A 229 -9.09 45.03 -7.75
CA ARG A 229 -8.99 43.97 -6.74
C ARG A 229 -10.34 43.43 -6.27
N SER A 230 -11.35 44.28 -6.05
CA SER A 230 -12.62 43.85 -5.45
C SER A 230 -13.49 43.00 -6.38
N ARG A 231 -13.40 43.19 -7.70
CA ARG A 231 -14.16 42.41 -8.70
C ARG A 231 -13.50 41.10 -9.08
N ARG A 232 -12.17 41.02 -9.02
CA ARG A 232 -11.40 39.82 -9.41
C ARG A 232 -11.13 38.85 -8.26
N PHE A 233 -11.20 39.35 -7.01
CA PHE A 233 -11.04 38.51 -5.83
C PHE A 233 -11.97 37.28 -5.78
N PRO A 234 -13.28 37.38 -6.11
CA PRO A 234 -14.15 36.20 -6.15
C PRO A 234 -13.69 35.14 -7.17
N GLN A 235 -13.26 35.57 -8.36
CA GLN A 235 -12.73 34.67 -9.40
C GLN A 235 -11.43 34.00 -8.93
N TYR A 236 -10.52 34.76 -8.34
CA TYR A 236 -9.28 34.23 -7.78
C TYR A 236 -9.52 33.17 -6.69
N VAL A 237 -10.44 33.44 -5.76
CA VAL A 237 -10.82 32.48 -4.71
C VAL A 237 -11.43 31.21 -5.30
N GLU A 238 -12.23 31.34 -6.36
CA GLU A 238 -12.81 30.18 -7.05
C GLU A 238 -11.73 29.31 -7.71
N LEU A 239 -10.75 29.91 -8.40
CA LEU A 239 -9.62 29.17 -8.97
C LEU A 239 -8.79 28.45 -7.90
N LEU A 240 -8.58 29.08 -6.73
CA LEU A 240 -7.90 28.42 -5.60
C LEU A 240 -8.67 27.20 -5.08
N LYS A 241 -10.00 27.28 -5.00
CA LYS A 241 -10.85 26.14 -4.62
C LYS A 241 -10.74 25.01 -5.64
N GLN A 242 -10.79 25.34 -6.94
CA GLN A 242 -10.65 24.37 -8.02
C GLN A 242 -9.29 23.68 -8.00
N ARG A 243 -8.21 24.45 -7.79
CA ARG A 243 -6.85 23.90 -7.65
C ARG A 243 -6.77 22.91 -6.49
N ARG A 244 -7.32 23.27 -5.31
CA ARG A 244 -7.36 22.36 -4.16
C ARG A 244 -8.13 21.08 -4.49
N LYS A 245 -9.30 21.20 -5.13
CA LYS A 245 -10.11 20.04 -5.53
C LYS A 245 -9.35 19.08 -6.45
N LEU A 246 -8.70 19.60 -7.50
CA LEU A 246 -7.90 18.78 -8.42
C LEU A 246 -6.69 18.13 -7.72
N THR A 247 -6.05 18.85 -6.81
CA THR A 247 -4.93 18.32 -6.03
C THR A 247 -5.40 17.12 -5.20
N THR A 248 -6.51 17.26 -4.49
CA THR A 248 -7.13 16.15 -3.73
C THR A 248 -7.54 14.99 -4.64
N GLN A 249 -8.04 15.25 -5.85
CA GLN A 249 -8.38 14.18 -6.80
C GLN A 249 -7.14 13.41 -7.28
N ILE A 250 -6.02 14.10 -7.50
CA ILE A 250 -4.74 13.45 -7.84
C ILE A 250 -4.24 12.60 -6.66
N GLU A 251 -4.29 13.13 -5.44
CA GLU A 251 -3.90 12.41 -4.22
C GLU A 251 -4.75 11.14 -4.04
N MET A 252 -6.08 11.24 -4.15
CA MET A 252 -6.99 10.10 -4.07
C MET A 252 -6.70 9.06 -5.16
N LEU A 253 -6.41 9.51 -6.39
CA LEU A 253 -6.06 8.61 -7.50
C LEU A 253 -4.75 7.88 -7.22
N GLN A 254 -3.73 8.58 -6.70
CA GLN A 254 -2.43 8.01 -6.35
C GLN A 254 -2.53 7.02 -5.18
N GLU A 255 -3.43 7.24 -4.23
CA GLU A 255 -3.68 6.32 -3.12
C GLU A 255 -4.34 5.02 -3.60
N ARG A 256 -5.35 5.13 -4.46
CA ARG A 256 -6.07 3.99 -5.04
C ARG A 256 -5.23 3.21 -6.06
N PHE A 257 -4.46 3.94 -6.86
CA PHE A 257 -3.62 3.39 -7.91
C PHE A 257 -2.30 4.17 -8.00
N PRO A 258 -1.23 3.71 -7.34
CA PRO A 258 0.03 4.45 -7.22
C PRO A 258 0.85 4.35 -8.51
N LEU A 259 0.39 5.02 -9.58
CA LEU A 259 0.98 5.02 -10.91
C LEU A 259 2.45 5.46 -10.96
N GLU A 260 2.90 6.23 -9.99
CA GLU A 260 4.27 6.74 -9.89
C GLU A 260 5.17 5.83 -9.07
N ARG A 261 4.59 4.92 -8.27
CA ARG A 261 5.37 3.97 -7.48
C ARG A 261 5.70 2.77 -8.36
N PRO A 262 6.85 2.13 -8.10
CA PRO A 262 7.20 0.91 -8.82
C PRO A 262 6.13 -0.16 -8.55
N LEU A 263 5.43 -0.55 -9.60
CA LEU A 263 4.55 -1.71 -9.60
C LEU A 263 5.33 -2.91 -10.13
N MET A 264 5.00 -4.08 -9.61
CA MET A 264 5.60 -5.35 -10.00
C MET A 264 4.51 -6.28 -10.52
N SER A 265 4.74 -6.93 -11.66
CA SER A 265 3.89 -8.02 -12.12
C SER A 265 4.03 -9.20 -11.16
N GLY A 266 2.92 -9.65 -10.60
CA GLY A 266 2.84 -10.83 -9.77
C GLY A 266 2.28 -12.04 -10.53
N PRO A 267 2.17 -13.19 -9.86
CA PRO A 267 1.65 -14.42 -10.44
C PRO A 267 0.22 -14.25 -10.94
N ASN A 268 -0.15 -15.07 -11.93
CA ASN A 268 -1.53 -15.24 -12.39
C ASN A 268 -2.25 -13.91 -12.68
N GLY A 269 -1.57 -12.95 -13.32
CA GLY A 269 -2.17 -11.67 -13.72
C GLY A 269 -2.52 -10.76 -12.53
N THR A 270 -1.66 -10.72 -11.53
CA THR A 270 -1.75 -9.75 -10.42
C THR A 270 -0.70 -8.65 -10.57
N LEU A 271 -0.93 -7.52 -9.91
CA LEU A 271 0.02 -6.42 -9.78
C LEU A 271 0.23 -6.13 -8.30
N PHE A 272 1.47 -5.92 -7.91
CA PHE A 272 1.84 -5.57 -6.54
C PHE A 272 2.50 -4.21 -6.50
N LEU A 273 2.26 -3.49 -5.40
CA LEU A 273 3.15 -2.41 -5.03
C LEU A 273 4.48 -3.04 -4.62
N LYS A 274 5.57 -2.68 -5.32
CA LYS A 274 6.88 -3.32 -5.13
C LYS A 274 7.37 -3.25 -3.69
N ASP A 275 7.09 -2.14 -3.03
CA ASP A 275 7.51 -1.89 -1.66
C ASP A 275 6.29 -1.90 -0.71
N GLY A 276 6.49 -2.42 0.49
CA GLY A 276 5.50 -2.46 1.54
C GLY A 276 6.09 -2.14 2.91
N VAL A 277 5.25 -2.19 3.93
CA VAL A 277 5.58 -1.83 5.32
C VAL A 277 5.75 -3.09 6.16
N VAL A 278 6.70 -3.04 7.07
CA VAL A 278 6.93 -4.04 8.10
C VAL A 278 6.58 -3.45 9.46
N ALA A 279 5.74 -4.13 10.22
CA ALA A 279 5.20 -3.62 11.48
C ALA A 279 5.09 -4.71 12.54
N VAL A 280 5.00 -4.29 13.79
CA VAL A 280 4.70 -5.13 14.95
C VAL A 280 3.45 -4.63 15.64
N LYS A 281 2.80 -5.52 16.38
CA LYS A 281 1.58 -5.20 17.12
C LYS A 281 1.94 -4.61 18.48
N ARG A 282 1.36 -3.46 18.82
CA ARG A 282 1.58 -2.77 20.10
C ARG A 282 0.25 -2.33 20.70
N GLU A 283 0.16 -2.39 22.02
CA GLU A 283 -0.98 -1.83 22.76
C GLU A 283 -0.67 -0.41 23.20
N PHE A 284 -1.55 0.52 22.85
CA PHE A 284 -1.46 1.91 23.28
C PHE A 284 -2.84 2.38 23.73
N GLY A 285 -2.97 2.74 25.02
CA GLY A 285 -4.25 3.18 25.60
C GLY A 285 -5.37 2.14 25.48
N GLY A 286 -5.05 0.85 25.66
CA GLY A 286 -6.02 -0.25 25.56
C GLY A 286 -6.50 -0.57 24.14
N ARG A 287 -5.91 0.06 23.12
CA ARG A 287 -6.16 -0.26 21.71
C ARG A 287 -4.91 -0.86 21.09
N THR A 288 -5.09 -1.90 20.30
CA THR A 288 -3.99 -2.51 19.57
C THR A 288 -3.77 -1.80 18.23
N ARG A 289 -2.52 -1.44 17.92
CA ARG A 289 -2.12 -0.72 16.70
C ARG A 289 -0.87 -1.34 16.08
N TYR A 290 -0.72 -1.16 14.77
CA TYR A 290 0.52 -1.46 14.08
C TYR A 290 1.55 -0.37 14.37
N HIS A 291 2.75 -0.79 14.75
CA HIS A 291 3.93 0.04 14.89
C HIS A 291 4.90 -0.32 13.79
N TRP A 292 5.13 0.59 12.84
CA TRP A 292 6.10 0.39 11.77
C TRP A 292 7.49 0.17 12.40
N ILE A 293 8.18 -0.87 11.95
CA ILE A 293 9.60 -1.13 12.29
C ILE A 293 10.50 -1.25 11.05
N GLY A 294 9.95 -1.20 9.84
CA GLY A 294 10.72 -1.31 8.62
C GLY A 294 9.90 -1.29 7.34
N THR A 295 10.56 -1.61 6.24
CA THR A 295 9.95 -1.81 4.93
C THR A 295 10.37 -3.15 4.35
N PHE A 296 9.64 -3.61 3.34
CA PHE A 296 10.06 -4.75 2.54
C PHE A 296 9.84 -4.46 1.07
N SER A 297 10.60 -5.15 0.20
CA SER A 297 10.40 -5.07 -1.25
C SER A 297 10.30 -6.46 -1.85
N PHE A 298 9.35 -6.66 -2.77
CA PHE A 298 9.32 -7.82 -3.65
C PHE A 298 10.53 -7.78 -4.61
N LYS A 299 11.25 -8.89 -4.70
CA LYS A 299 12.40 -9.05 -5.60
C LYS A 299 12.06 -9.90 -6.81
N ASP A 300 11.36 -11.00 -6.58
CA ASP A 300 11.01 -11.94 -7.64
C ASP A 300 9.83 -12.83 -7.24
N PHE A 301 9.17 -13.40 -8.24
CA PHE A 301 8.11 -14.40 -8.09
C PHE A 301 8.48 -15.62 -8.92
N MET A 302 8.56 -16.79 -8.29
CA MET A 302 8.79 -18.05 -8.98
C MET A 302 7.52 -18.89 -8.96
N ASP A 303 7.09 -19.31 -10.15
CA ASP A 303 6.01 -20.27 -10.29
C ASP A 303 6.59 -21.67 -10.05
N GLY A 304 5.91 -22.50 -9.27
CA GLY A 304 6.43 -23.81 -8.83
C GLY A 304 6.69 -24.84 -9.95
N ASP A 305 6.44 -24.49 -11.20
CA ASP A 305 6.75 -25.33 -12.36
C ASP A 305 8.17 -25.11 -12.90
N ASP A 306 8.80 -23.96 -12.59
CA ASP A 306 10.14 -23.61 -13.12
C ASP A 306 11.28 -24.36 -12.41
N GLU A 307 11.06 -24.88 -11.19
CA GLU A 307 12.08 -25.61 -10.42
C GLU A 307 12.49 -26.95 -11.04
N LYS A 308 11.69 -27.51 -11.96
CA LYS A 308 11.98 -28.83 -12.55
C LYS A 308 13.06 -28.79 -13.63
N GLU A 309 13.30 -27.64 -14.26
CA GLU A 309 14.25 -27.54 -15.37
C GLU A 309 15.71 -27.40 -14.89
N GLU A 310 15.97 -26.82 -13.71
CA GLU A 310 17.34 -26.63 -13.21
C GLU A 310 17.97 -27.92 -12.60
N GLU A 311 17.17 -28.84 -12.06
CA GLU A 311 17.70 -30.12 -11.55
C GLU A 311 18.09 -31.11 -12.66
N GLU A 312 17.54 -30.98 -13.87
CA GLU A 312 17.86 -31.88 -14.98
C GLU A 312 19.17 -31.50 -15.69
N VAL A 313 19.55 -30.21 -15.64
CA VAL A 313 20.81 -29.70 -16.21
C VAL A 313 22.02 -30.00 -15.33
N THR A 314 21.84 -30.18 -14.01
CA THR A 314 22.95 -30.55 -13.10
C THR A 314 23.19 -32.06 -13.00
N ARG A 315 22.36 -32.88 -13.65
CA ARG A 315 22.51 -34.35 -13.72
C ARG A 315 22.94 -34.88 -15.10
N SER A 316 23.16 -34.00 -16.07
CA SER A 316 23.68 -34.33 -17.41
C SER A 316 25.14 -33.94 -17.54
#